data_AF-A0A8J8JSS0-F1
#
_entry.id   AF-A0A8J8JSS0-F1
#
_cell.length_a   1.000
_cell.length_b   1.000
_cell.length_c   1.000
_cell.angle_alpha   90.00
_cell.angle_beta   90.00
_cell.angle_gamma   90.00
#
_symmetry.space_group_name_H-M   'P 1'
#
loop_
_entity.id
_entity.type
_entity.pdbx_description
1 polymer ?
#
loop_
_entity_poly.entity_id
_entity_poly.type
_entity_poly.pdbx_seq_one_letter_code
_entity_poly.pdbx_strand_id
1 'polypeptide(L)'
;MANQYITKLPKRIIHRSEYQNAVDINNNIIKQNPQYYKRRQAICEHPFSSIKRHWGYTHTLLKGLQKVNGEMNLIMFCYNFMRTKNILRFEKTLQTIKNWQPDYTKVLGPFKKEQI
;
A
#
# COMPACT_ATOMS: atom_id res chain seq x y z
N MET A 1 8.81 -9.59 20.33
CA MET A 1 7.95 -10.61 20.98
C MET A 1 8.04 -11.79 20.04
N ALA A 2 8.78 -12.84 20.40
CA ALA A 2 9.08 -13.93 19.47
C ALA A 2 7.79 -14.71 19.17
N ASN A 3 7.46 -14.86 17.88
CA ASN A 3 6.44 -15.78 17.41
C ASN A 3 6.84 -17.20 17.82
N GLN A 4 6.17 -17.71 18.84
CA GLN A 4 6.45 -19.02 19.39
C GLN A 4 5.23 -19.90 19.17
N TYR A 5 5.28 -20.70 18.11
CA TYR A 5 4.35 -21.80 17.92
C TYR A 5 4.68 -22.85 18.98
N ILE A 6 3.83 -22.98 19.99
CA ILE A 6 3.98 -23.95 21.08
C ILE A 6 3.50 -25.31 20.56
N THR A 7 4.43 -26.21 20.25
CA THR A 7 4.13 -27.63 20.03
C THR A 7 4.06 -28.35 21.38
N LYS A 8 3.15 -29.32 21.53
CA LYS A 8 2.87 -30.10 22.78
C LYS A 8 4.01 -31.09 23.13
N LEU A 9 5.27 -30.70 22.98
CA LEU A 9 6.43 -31.55 23.29
C LEU A 9 7.02 -31.14 24.66
N PRO A 10 7.61 -32.08 25.41
CA PRO A 10 8.26 -31.80 26.71
C PRO A 10 9.53 -30.93 26.59
N LYS A 11 9.92 -30.53 25.37
CA LYS A 11 11.03 -29.61 25.09
C LYS A 11 10.56 -28.45 24.23
N ARG A 12 11.04 -27.24 24.54
CA ARG A 12 10.80 -26.03 23.76
C ARG A 12 11.67 -26.04 22.50
N ILE A 13 11.09 -26.32 21.34
CA ILE A 13 11.76 -26.18 20.04
C ILE A 13 11.52 -24.76 19.54
N ILE A 14 12.58 -23.96 19.37
CA ILE A 14 12.48 -22.60 18.86
C ILE A 14 12.93 -22.61 17.41
N HIS A 15 11.99 -22.45 16.48
CA HIS A 15 12.30 -22.29 15.06
C HIS A 15 12.56 -20.80 14.78
N ARG A 16 13.69 -20.48 14.14
CA ARG A 16 14.08 -19.11 13.78
C ARG A 16 14.26 -19.05 12.27
N SER A 17 13.54 -18.13 11.61
CA SER A 17 13.73 -17.86 10.19
C SER A 17 15.00 -17.03 9.98
N GLU A 18 15.62 -17.13 8.80
CA GLU A 18 16.71 -16.25 8.36
C GLU A 18 16.36 -14.75 8.48
N TYR A 19 15.07 -14.39 8.38
CA TYR A 19 14.58 -13.01 8.50
C TYR A 19 14.21 -12.59 9.93
N GLN A 20 14.48 -13.43 10.94
CA GLN A 20 14.06 -13.14 12.32
C GLN A 20 14.63 -11.81 12.83
N ASN A 21 15.86 -11.48 12.45
CA ASN A 21 16.49 -10.21 12.82
C ASN A 21 15.68 -9.00 12.30
N ALA A 22 15.21 -9.06 11.05
CA ALA A 22 14.39 -8.00 10.46
C ALA A 22 13.02 -7.87 11.18
N VAL A 23 12.41 -9.01 11.54
CA VAL A 23 11.16 -9.05 12.30
C VAL A 23 11.34 -8.44 13.69
N ASP A 24 12.44 -8.75 14.37
CA ASP A 24 12.74 -8.22 15.71
C ASP A 24 13.00 -6.71 15.69
N ILE A 25 13.71 -6.21 14.66
CA ILE A 25 13.89 -4.77 14.43
C ILE A 25 12.55 -4.08 14.22
N ASN A 26 11.72 -4.58 13.30
CA ASN A 26 10.40 -4.00 13.03
C ASN A 26 9.50 -4.02 14.27
N ASN A 27 9.53 -5.11 15.04
CA ASN A 27 8.80 -5.22 16.30
C ASN A 27 9.23 -4.16 17.33
N ASN A 28 10.53 -3.87 17.43
CA ASN A 28 11.04 -2.83 18.30
C ASN A 28 10.57 -1.44 17.85
N ILE A 29 10.60 -1.16 16.54
CA ILE A 29 10.12 0.11 15.97
C ILE A 29 8.63 0.31 16.24
N ILE A 30 7.81 -0.74 16.07
CA ILE A 30 6.36 -0.71 16.35
C ILE A 30 6.10 -0.41 17.83
N LYS A 31 6.85 -1.07 18.73
CA LYS A 31 6.73 -0.86 20.19
C LYS A 31 7.11 0.56 20.61
N GLN A 32 8.12 1.14 19.98
CA GLN A 32 8.56 2.51 20.26
C GLN A 32 7.56 3.55 19.72
N ASN A 33 6.83 3.24 18.63
CA ASN A 33 5.95 4.20 17.96
C ASN A 33 4.49 3.69 17.80
N PRO A 34 3.81 3.32 18.89
CA PRO A 34 2.52 2.63 18.81
C PRO A 34 1.42 3.47 18.15
N GLN A 35 1.39 4.78 18.41
CA GLN A 35 0.38 5.68 17.86
C GLN A 35 0.53 5.87 16.35
N TYR A 36 1.77 5.94 15.86
CA TYR A 36 2.07 6.07 14.44
C TYR A 36 1.58 4.85 13.64
N TYR A 37 1.84 3.63 14.15
CA TYR A 37 1.40 2.40 13.49
C TYR A 37 -0.13 2.23 13.54
N LYS A 38 -0.78 2.57 14.66
CA LYS A 38 -2.26 2.58 14.73
C LYS A 38 -2.87 3.54 13.71
N ARG A 39 -2.32 4.74 13.57
CA ARG A 39 -2.77 5.72 12.57
C ARG A 39 -2.58 5.19 11.14
N ARG A 40 -1.41 4.61 10.84
CA ARG A 40 -1.15 4.01 9.52
C ARG A 40 -2.12 2.87 9.21
N GLN A 41 -2.36 2.00 10.18
CA GLN A 41 -3.30 0.90 10.06
C GLN A 41 -4.69 1.44 9.67
N ALA A 42 -5.21 2.41 10.42
CA ALA A 42 -6.50 3.03 10.12
C ALA A 42 -6.55 3.68 8.71
N ILE A 43 -5.46 4.35 8.30
CA ILE A 43 -5.37 5.00 6.98
C ILE A 43 -5.32 3.97 5.85
N CYS A 44 -4.60 2.86 6.02
CA CYS A 44 -4.40 1.86 4.97
C CYS A 44 -5.58 0.88 4.86
N GLU A 45 -6.12 0.40 5.99
CA GLU A 45 -7.16 -0.62 6.02
C GLU A 45 -8.46 -0.15 5.36
N HIS A 46 -8.79 1.13 5.50
CA HIS A 46 -10.01 1.68 4.93
C HIS A 46 -10.02 1.62 3.37
N PRO A 47 -9.02 2.15 2.64
CA PRO A 47 -8.89 1.98 1.19
C PRO A 47 -8.96 0.53 0.73
N PHE A 48 -8.20 -0.37 1.38
CA PHE A 48 -8.21 -1.79 0.99
C PHE A 48 -9.56 -2.45 1.25
N SER A 49 -10.25 -2.09 2.33
CA SER A 49 -11.59 -2.60 2.61
C SER A 49 -12.63 -2.07 1.63
N SER A 50 -12.55 -0.81 1.21
CA SER A 50 -13.41 -0.26 0.17
C SER A 50 -13.20 -0.99 -1.16
N ILE A 51 -11.96 -1.10 -1.62
CA ILE A 51 -11.64 -1.74 -2.91
C ILE A 51 -12.02 -3.23 -2.88
N LYS A 52 -11.61 -3.98 -1.85
CA LYS A 52 -11.81 -5.43 -1.83
C LYS A 52 -13.23 -5.86 -1.48
N ARG A 53 -13.86 -5.22 -0.48
CA ARG A 53 -15.18 -5.63 0.02
C ARG A 53 -16.34 -4.88 -0.65
N HIS A 54 -16.23 -3.56 -0.81
CA HIS A 54 -17.34 -2.78 -1.36
C HIS A 54 -17.37 -2.80 -2.89
N TRP A 55 -16.20 -2.77 -3.55
CA TRP A 55 -16.12 -2.85 -5.01
C TRP A 55 -15.97 -4.27 -5.54
N GLY A 56 -15.79 -5.26 -4.66
CA GLY A 56 -15.65 -6.67 -5.04
C GLY A 56 -14.33 -7.02 -5.73
N TYR A 57 -13.32 -6.15 -5.66
CA TYR A 57 -12.00 -6.38 -6.27
C TYR A 57 -11.17 -7.38 -5.43
N THR A 58 -11.51 -8.65 -5.56
CA THR A 58 -10.96 -9.76 -4.75
C THR A 58 -9.80 -10.48 -5.42
N HIS A 59 -9.74 -10.43 -6.75
CA HIS A 59 -8.73 -11.09 -7.58
C HIS A 59 -8.34 -10.20 -8.76
N THR A 60 -7.15 -10.42 -9.29
CA THR A 60 -6.68 -9.77 -10.50
C THR A 60 -7.09 -10.57 -11.72
N LEU A 61 -7.45 -9.90 -12.80
CA LEU A 61 -7.80 -10.55 -14.07
C LEU A 61 -6.56 -10.97 -14.86
N LEU A 62 -5.49 -10.19 -14.77
CA LEU A 62 -4.27 -10.42 -15.51
C LEU A 62 -3.32 -11.37 -14.79
N LYS A 63 -2.42 -11.99 -15.55
CA LYS A 63 -1.33 -12.85 -15.06
C LYS A 63 0.03 -12.24 -15.40
N GLY A 64 0.98 -12.39 -14.48
CA GLY A 64 2.33 -11.84 -14.59
C GLY A 64 2.49 -10.51 -13.86
N LEU A 65 3.63 -10.34 -13.18
CA LEU A 65 3.88 -9.25 -12.23
C LEU A 65 3.68 -7.86 -12.85
N GLN A 66 4.20 -7.63 -14.06
CA GLN A 66 4.08 -6.34 -14.76
C GLN A 66 2.62 -5.97 -15.04
N LYS A 67 1.83 -6.93 -15.53
CA LYS A 67 0.42 -6.71 -15.87
C LYS A 67 -0.45 -6.52 -14.62
N VAL A 68 -0.23 -7.34 -13.60
CA VAL A 68 -0.90 -7.22 -12.30
C VAL A 68 -0.59 -5.88 -11.63
N ASN A 69 0.66 -5.41 -11.71
CA ASN A 69 1.02 -4.08 -11.21
C ASN A 69 0.25 -2.97 -11.94
N GLY A 70 0.07 -3.08 -13.26
CA GLY A 70 -0.76 -2.16 -14.03
C GLY A 70 -2.22 -2.14 -13.55
N GLU A 71 -2.81 -3.32 -13.35
CA GLU A 71 -4.18 -3.47 -12.84
C GLU A 71 -4.35 -2.85 -11.44
N MET A 72 -3.39 -3.12 -10.54
CA MET A 72 -3.38 -2.58 -9.19
C MET A 72 -3.18 -1.05 -9.18
N ASN A 73 -2.35 -0.52 -10.07
CA ASN A 73 -2.16 0.93 -10.19
C ASN A 73 -3.46 1.61 -10.67
N LEU A 74 -4.16 0.98 -11.62
CA LEU A 74 -5.42 1.52 -12.15
C LEU A 74 -6.51 1.55 -11.06
N ILE A 75 -6.69 0.47 -10.29
CA ILE A 75 -7.71 0.45 -9.23
C ILE A 75 -7.41 1.46 -8.13
N MET A 76 -6.13 1.64 -7.77
CA MET A 76 -5.70 2.65 -6.81
C MET A 76 -5.92 4.06 -7.31
N PHE A 77 -5.65 4.32 -8.60
CA PHE A 77 -5.95 5.59 -9.24
C PHE A 77 -7.46 5.90 -9.18
N CYS A 78 -8.31 4.94 -9.57
CA CYS A 78 -9.77 5.10 -9.50
C CYS A 78 -10.25 5.39 -8.08
N TYR A 79 -9.76 4.67 -7.07
CA TYR A 79 -10.09 4.94 -5.67
C TYR A 79 -9.69 6.36 -5.25
N ASN A 80 -8.46 6.77 -5.55
CA ASN A 80 -7.97 8.10 -5.21
C ASN A 80 -8.79 9.20 -5.90
N PHE A 81 -9.15 9.01 -7.16
CA PHE A 81 -9.97 9.95 -7.91
C PHE A 81 -11.38 10.08 -7.30
N MET A 82 -12.05 8.95 -7.03
CA MET A 82 -13.37 8.95 -6.41
C MET A 82 -13.34 9.58 -5.00
N ARG A 83 -12.30 9.28 -4.22
CA ARG A 83 -12.11 9.87 -2.89
C ARG A 83 -11.87 11.38 -2.96
N THR A 84 -11.08 11.84 -3.94
CA THR A 84 -10.80 13.27 -4.14
C THR A 84 -12.06 14.02 -4.51
N LYS A 85 -12.86 13.49 -5.45
CA LYS A 85 -14.18 14.03 -5.80
C LYS A 85 -15.08 14.17 -4.58
N ASN A 86 -15.10 13.18 -3.69
CA ASN A 86 -15.95 13.21 -2.50
C ASN A 86 -15.48 14.21 -1.44
N ILE A 87 -14.16 14.37 -1.25
CA ILE A 87 -13.59 15.29 -0.25
C ILE A 87 -13.66 16.75 -0.73
N LEU A 88 -13.22 17.02 -1.97
CA LEU A 88 -13.12 18.38 -2.50
C LEU A 88 -14.41 18.86 -3.17
N ARG A 89 -15.35 17.95 -3.47
CA ARG A 89 -16.51 18.14 -4.36
C ARG A 89 -16.10 18.22 -5.83
N PHE A 90 -17.03 17.88 -6.71
CA PHE A 90 -16.78 17.81 -8.15
C PHE A 90 -16.35 19.15 -8.75
N GLU A 91 -17.06 20.23 -8.43
CA GLU A 91 -16.79 21.58 -8.96
C GLU A 91 -15.35 22.04 -8.68
N LYS A 92 -14.90 21.95 -7.43
CA LYS A 92 -13.54 22.35 -7.05
C LYS A 92 -12.49 21.47 -7.71
N THR A 93 -12.76 20.16 -7.82
CA THR A 93 -11.85 19.22 -8.48
C THR A 93 -11.69 19.59 -9.95
N LEU A 94 -12.80 19.87 -10.66
CA LEU A 94 -12.78 20.25 -12.07
C LEU A 94 -12.07 21.58 -12.30
N GLN A 95 -12.35 22.60 -11.47
CA GLN A 95 -11.67 23.90 -11.56
C GLN A 95 -10.16 23.76 -11.33
N THR A 96 -9.77 22.95 -10.35
CA THR A 96 -8.34 22.68 -10.06
C THR A 96 -7.67 22.03 -11.26
N ILE A 97 -8.29 21.01 -11.87
CA ILE A 97 -7.76 20.32 -13.05
C ILE A 97 -7.64 21.28 -14.25
N LYS A 98 -8.63 22.15 -14.49
CA LYS A 98 -8.57 23.14 -15.58
C LYS A 98 -7.40 24.12 -15.44
N ASN A 99 -7.11 24.53 -14.20
CA ASN A 99 -6.04 25.48 -13.90
C ASN A 99 -4.69 24.80 -13.65
N TRP A 100 -4.64 23.46 -13.68
CA TRP A 100 -3.45 22.71 -13.35
C TRP A 100 -2.44 22.78 -14.49
N GLN A 101 -1.28 23.37 -14.22
CA GLN A 101 -0.12 23.36 -15.11
C GLN A 101 0.92 22.37 -14.59
N PRO A 102 0.98 21.15 -15.14
CA PRO A 102 1.94 20.15 -14.72
C PRO A 102 3.37 20.49 -15.15
N ASP A 103 4.30 20.41 -14.20
CA ASP A 103 5.73 20.37 -14.49
C ASP A 103 6.19 18.91 -14.69
N TYR A 104 6.24 18.48 -15.96
CA TYR A 104 6.63 17.13 -16.32
C TYR A 104 8.15 16.90 -16.35
N THR A 105 8.98 17.92 -16.10
CA THR A 105 10.45 17.79 -16.17
C THR A 105 10.96 16.70 -15.21
N LYS A 106 10.35 16.59 -14.02
CA LYS A 106 10.71 15.61 -12.98
C LYS A 106 10.20 14.20 -13.27
N VAL A 107 9.10 14.08 -14.03
CA VAL A 107 8.46 12.80 -14.35
C VAL A 107 9.07 12.16 -15.59
N LEU A 108 9.44 12.96 -16.59
CA LEU A 108 10.02 12.51 -17.86
C LEU A 108 11.55 12.35 -17.81
N GLY A 109 12.22 12.98 -16.84
CA GLY A 109 13.67 12.88 -16.64
C GLY A 109 14.22 11.43 -16.55
N PRO A 110 13.56 10.50 -15.85
CA PRO A 110 13.99 9.10 -15.77
C PRO A 110 13.79 8.32 -17.08
N PHE A 111 12.66 8.53 -17.79
CA PHE A 111 12.33 7.80 -19.02
C PHE A 111 13.22 8.16 -20.22
N LYS A 112 13.90 9.31 -20.18
CA LYS A 112 14.92 9.68 -21.20
C LYS A 112 16.23 8.91 -21.06
N LYS A 113 16.56 8.37 -19.88
CA LYS A 113 17.83 7.67 -19.64
C LYS A 113 17.83 6.20 -20.07
N GLU A 114 16.67 5.61 -20.31
CA GLU A 114 16.50 4.19 -20.67
C GLU A 114 16.31 3.95 -22.18
N GLN A 115 16.47 5.00 -23.02
CA GLN A 115 16.34 4.92 -24.48
C GLN A 115 17.67 5.14 -25.24
N ILE A 116 18.82 4.93 -24.58
CA ILE A 116 20.16 4.89 -25.20
C ILE A 116 20.79 3.54 -24.88
#